data_AF-A0A512B9P4-F1
#
_entry.id   AF-A0A512B9P4-F1
#
_cell.length_a   1.000
_cell.length_b   1.000
_cell.length_c   1.000
_cell.angle_alpha   90.00
_cell.angle_beta   90.00
_cell.angle_gamma   90.00
#
_symmetry.space_group_name_H-M   'P 1'
#
loop_
_entity.id
_entity.type
_entity.pdbx_description
1 polymer ?
#
loop_
_entity_poly.entity_id
_entity_poly.type
_entity_poly.pdbx_seq_one_letter_code
_entity_poly.pdbx_strand_id
1 'polypeptide(L)'
;MIFSSVGGLQPSQQAIQLMHDFLGYPIYFIQFLSIAKLIGSIVILIPNLDRIKEWAYAGLFFDLAGAIYSSIAAAGKFDPMMLTMAIWILPGIVSYYLWHKRMSSGELAINSR
;
A
#
# COMPACT_ATOMS: atom_id res chain seq x y z
N MET A 1 1.87 5.61 -1.52
CA MET A 1 1.09 5.50 -0.26
C MET A 1 0.63 6.87 0.23
N ILE A 2 1.52 7.83 0.53
CA ILE A 2 1.11 9.14 1.09
C ILE A 2 0.15 9.90 0.16
N PHE A 3 0.48 10.01 -1.13
CA PHE A 3 -0.31 10.77 -2.12
C PHE A 3 -1.77 10.28 -2.23
N SER A 4 -1.99 8.96 -2.20
CA SER A 4 -3.33 8.37 -2.28
C SER A 4 -4.12 8.46 -0.97
N SER A 5 -3.43 8.52 0.18
CA SER A 5 -4.11 8.55 1.49
C SER A 5 -4.74 9.90 1.81
N VAL A 6 -4.10 11.00 1.42
CA VAL A 6 -4.61 12.35 1.73
C VAL A 6 -6.00 12.57 1.11
N GLY A 7 -6.20 12.11 -0.12
CA GLY A 7 -7.47 12.24 -0.85
C GLY A 7 -8.61 11.36 -0.31
N GLY A 8 -8.34 10.40 0.59
CA GLY A 8 -9.39 9.56 1.16
C GLY A 8 -9.80 9.93 2.60
N LEU A 9 -9.10 10.87 3.25
CA LEU A 9 -9.55 11.48 4.51
C LEU A 9 -10.77 12.39 4.28
N GLN A 10 -10.76 13.11 3.16
CA GLN A 10 -11.91 13.84 2.62
C GLN A 10 -12.19 13.27 1.23
N PRO A 11 -12.95 12.16 1.14
CA PRO A 11 -13.16 11.48 -0.13
C PRO A 11 -13.88 12.40 -1.11
N SER A 12 -13.27 12.61 -2.29
CA SER A 12 -13.88 13.36 -3.36
C SER A 12 -15.13 12.66 -3.89
N GLN A 13 -16.01 13.39 -4.59
CA GLN A 13 -17.21 12.81 -5.17
C GLN A 13 -16.89 11.63 -6.12
N GLN A 14 -15.77 11.70 -6.83
CA GLN A 14 -15.29 10.61 -7.69
C GLN A 14 -14.88 9.37 -6.88
N ALA A 15 -14.23 9.55 -5.73
CA ALA A 15 -13.84 8.45 -4.85
C ALA A 15 -15.06 7.78 -4.24
N ILE A 16 -16.09 8.55 -3.86
CA ILE A 16 -17.36 8.01 -3.36
C ILE A 16 -18.06 7.23 -4.47
N GLN A 17 -18.19 7.77 -5.67
CA GLN A 17 -18.82 7.07 -6.80
C GLN A 17 -18.12 5.74 -7.11
N LEU A 18 -16.79 5.72 -7.08
CA LEU A 18 -16.04 4.50 -7.35
C LEU A 18 -16.16 3.51 -6.18
N MET A 19 -15.83 3.90 -4.96
CA MET A 19 -15.76 2.97 -3.83
C MET A 19 -17.14 2.57 -3.29
N HIS A 20 -18.09 3.50 -3.25
CA HIS A 20 -19.43 3.26 -2.71
C HIS A 20 -20.38 2.76 -3.79
N ASP A 21 -20.55 3.51 -4.88
CA ASP A 21 -21.60 3.19 -5.85
C ASP A 21 -21.20 2.02 -6.77
N PHE A 22 -19.93 1.93 -7.15
CA PHE A 22 -19.44 0.86 -8.02
C PHE A 22 -18.98 -0.39 -7.25
N LEU A 23 -18.14 -0.21 -6.21
CA LEU A 23 -17.61 -1.34 -5.43
C LEU A 23 -18.51 -1.77 -4.25
N GLY A 24 -19.49 -0.97 -3.84
CA GLY A 24 -20.38 -1.31 -2.72
C GLY A 24 -19.77 -1.13 -1.33
N TYR A 25 -18.61 -0.48 -1.21
CA TYR A 25 -17.98 -0.24 0.09
C TYR A 25 -18.62 0.92 0.84
N PRO A 26 -18.76 0.83 2.18
CA PRO A 26 -19.27 1.94 2.95
C PRO A 26 -18.26 3.09 2.98
N ILE A 27 -18.73 4.34 3.05
CA ILE A 27 -17.88 5.55 2.94
C ILE A 27 -16.78 5.58 4.03
N TYR A 28 -17.09 5.13 5.25
CA TYR A 28 -16.10 5.07 6.33
C TYR A 28 -14.92 4.14 6.02
N PHE A 29 -15.11 3.13 5.14
CA PHE A 29 -14.05 2.22 4.73
C PHE A 29 -12.94 2.95 3.95
N ILE A 30 -13.32 3.96 3.16
CA ILE A 30 -12.38 4.82 2.43
C ILE A 30 -11.48 5.58 3.41
N GLN A 31 -12.08 6.14 4.46
CA GLN A 31 -11.36 6.87 5.50
C GLN A 31 -10.46 5.93 6.33
N PHE A 32 -10.98 4.77 6.69
CA PHE A 32 -10.22 3.73 7.40
C PHE A 32 -8.96 3.30 6.62
N LEU A 33 -9.12 2.96 5.34
CA LEU A 33 -8.02 2.61 4.45
C LEU A 33 -6.98 3.73 4.34
N SER A 34 -7.43 4.98 4.30
CA SER A 34 -6.55 6.15 4.21
C SER A 34 -5.68 6.29 5.44
N ILE A 35 -6.26 6.16 6.63
CA ILE A 35 -5.54 6.18 7.92
C ILE A 35 -4.55 5.00 8.00
N ALA A 36 -4.99 3.80 7.65
CA ALA A 36 -4.13 2.61 7.66
C ALA A 36 -2.89 2.79 6.75
N LYS A 37 -3.07 3.36 5.55
CA LYS A 37 -1.97 3.65 4.63
C LYS A 37 -1.02 4.74 5.15
N LEU A 38 -1.53 5.74 5.90
CA LEU A 38 -0.67 6.74 6.55
C LEU A 38 0.20 6.09 7.63
N ILE A 39 -0.39 5.26 8.49
CA ILE A 39 0.34 4.51 9.52
C ILE A 39 1.41 3.63 8.87
N GLY A 40 1.05 2.84 7.85
CA GLY A 40 2.00 2.00 7.11
C GLY A 40 3.14 2.82 6.50
N SER A 41 2.83 3.99 5.92
CA SER A 41 3.86 4.87 5.36
C SER A 41 4.80 5.43 6.41
N ILE A 42 4.31 5.80 7.60
CA ILE A 42 5.14 6.29 8.71
C ILE A 42 6.07 5.17 9.19
N VAL A 43 5.55 3.95 9.36
CA VAL A 43 6.33 2.78 9.78
C VAL A 43 7.46 2.45 8.81
N ILE A 44 7.21 2.56 7.50
CA ILE A 44 8.25 2.30 6.48
C ILE A 44 9.40 3.31 6.59
N LEU A 45 9.09 4.58 6.89
CA LEU A 45 10.07 5.67 6.98
C LEU A 45 10.93 5.60 8.25
N ILE A 46 10.40 5.09 9.36
CA ILE A 46 11.14 5.00 10.62
C ILE A 46 12.21 3.88 10.52
N PRO A 47 13.51 4.17 10.77
CA PRO A 47 14.54 3.15 10.89
C PRO A 47 14.39 2.34 12.19
N ASN A 48 14.84 1.07 12.20
CA ASN A 48 14.88 0.15 13.35
C ASN A 48 13.54 -0.43 13.85
N LEU A 49 12.49 -0.46 13.02
CA LEU A 49 11.23 -1.13 13.33
C LEU A 49 11.04 -2.42 12.52
N ASP A 50 12.02 -3.31 12.53
CA ASP A 50 12.14 -4.39 11.53
C ASP A 50 10.89 -5.28 11.43
N ARG A 51 10.37 -5.77 12.57
CA ARG A 51 9.13 -6.57 12.59
C ARG A 51 7.92 -5.78 12.11
N ILE A 52 7.71 -4.56 12.64
CA ILE A 52 6.52 -3.74 12.31
C ILE A 52 6.58 -3.31 10.84
N LYS A 53 7.77 -3.11 10.29
CA LYS A 53 8.01 -2.79 8.89
C LYS A 53 7.62 -3.94 7.97
N GLU A 54 7.90 -5.18 8.34
CA GLU A 54 7.38 -6.36 7.62
C GLU A 54 5.85 -6.39 7.61
N TRP A 55 5.20 -6.10 8.74
CA TRP A 55 3.74 -5.97 8.80
C TRP A 55 3.21 -4.84 7.92
N ALA A 56 3.91 -3.70 7.84
CA ALA A 56 3.53 -2.60 6.96
C ALA A 56 3.63 -2.99 5.47
N TYR A 57 4.66 -3.73 5.08
CA TYR A 57 4.79 -4.28 3.73
C TYR A 57 3.71 -5.34 3.42
N ALA A 58 3.40 -6.22 4.38
CA ALA A 58 2.30 -7.18 4.24
C ALA A 58 0.95 -6.48 4.08
N GLY A 59 0.68 -5.43 4.87
CA GLY A 59 -0.53 -4.62 4.74
C GLY A 59 -0.65 -3.94 3.37
N LEU A 60 0.46 -3.42 2.83
CA LEU A 60 0.51 -2.86 1.47
C LEU A 60 0.16 -3.91 0.41
N PHE A 61 0.70 -5.13 0.55
CA PHE A 61 0.38 -6.24 -0.34
C PHE A 61 -1.11 -6.60 -0.30
N PHE A 62 -1.70 -6.76 0.90
CA PHE A 62 -3.12 -7.08 1.03
C PHE A 62 -4.05 -5.96 0.55
N ASP A 63 -3.68 -4.69 0.74
CA ASP A 63 -4.41 -3.54 0.20
C ASP A 63 -4.49 -3.60 -1.33
N LEU A 64 -3.36 -3.86 -2.01
CA LEU A 64 -3.32 -3.93 -3.47
C LEU A 64 -3.97 -5.20 -4.02
N ALA A 65 -3.77 -6.35 -3.36
CA ALA A 65 -4.44 -7.59 -3.72
C ALA A 65 -5.97 -7.47 -3.56
N GLY A 66 -6.42 -6.86 -2.46
CA GLY A 66 -7.83 -6.57 -2.20
C GLY A 66 -8.42 -5.63 -3.24
N ALA A 67 -7.72 -4.54 -3.59
CA ALA A 67 -8.17 -3.61 -4.63
C ALA A 67 -8.36 -4.31 -5.99
N ILE A 68 -7.44 -5.17 -6.39
CA ILE A 68 -7.55 -5.95 -7.63
C ILE A 68 -8.74 -6.93 -7.54
N TYR A 69 -8.83 -7.70 -6.46
CA TYR A 69 -9.90 -8.68 -6.27
C TYR A 69 -11.27 -8.02 -6.30
N SER A 70 -11.46 -6.94 -5.53
CA SER A 70 -12.73 -6.23 -5.45
C SER A 70 -13.11 -5.54 -6.75
N SER A 71 -12.12 -5.06 -7.52
CA SER A 71 -12.38 -4.49 -8.85
C SER A 71 -12.86 -5.54 -9.83
N ILE A 72 -12.26 -6.74 -9.83
CA ILE A 72 -12.69 -7.86 -10.67
C ILE A 72 -14.09 -8.35 -10.25
N ALA A 73 -14.31 -8.49 -8.94
CA ALA A 73 -15.60 -8.93 -8.39
C ALA A 73 -16.73 -7.94 -8.72
N ALA A 74 -16.48 -6.63 -8.61
CA ALA A 74 -17.48 -5.60 -8.91
C ALA A 74 -17.75 -5.46 -10.42
N ALA A 75 -16.72 -5.55 -11.27
CA ALA A 75 -16.89 -5.39 -12.71
C ALA A 75 -17.46 -6.62 -13.42
N GLY A 76 -17.40 -7.81 -12.80
CA GLY A 76 -17.85 -9.08 -13.38
C GLY A 76 -17.04 -9.54 -14.61
N LYS A 77 -15.98 -8.81 -14.96
CA LYS A 77 -15.06 -9.11 -16.06
C LYS A 77 -13.64 -8.73 -15.68
N PHE A 78 -12.67 -9.48 -16.20
CA PHE A 78 -11.26 -9.16 -16.03
C PHE A 78 -10.84 -8.09 -17.05
N ASP A 79 -10.45 -6.91 -16.56
CA ASP A 79 -9.83 -5.86 -17.38
C ASP A 79 -8.33 -5.77 -17.05
N PRO A 80 -7.41 -6.00 -18.01
CA PRO A 80 -5.98 -5.87 -17.80
C PRO A 80 -5.57 -4.50 -17.26
N MET A 81 -6.36 -3.45 -17.49
CA MET A 81 -6.10 -2.13 -16.97
C MET A 81 -6.24 -2.06 -15.44
N MET A 82 -6.92 -3.02 -14.79
CA MET A 82 -6.95 -3.15 -13.33
C MET A 82 -5.60 -3.58 -12.74
N LEU A 83 -4.77 -4.28 -13.53
CA LEU A 83 -3.40 -4.61 -13.13
C LEU A 83 -2.47 -3.39 -13.16
N THR A 84 -2.88 -2.25 -13.71
CA THR A 84 -2.08 -1.01 -13.60
C THR A 84 -1.92 -0.57 -12.14
N MET A 85 -2.82 -0.99 -11.23
CA MET A 85 -2.59 -0.79 -9.79
C MET A 85 -1.42 -1.61 -9.25
N ALA A 86 -1.08 -2.74 -9.87
CA ALA A 86 0.08 -3.55 -9.50
C ALA A 86 1.42 -2.87 -9.82
N ILE A 87 1.45 -1.88 -10.72
CA ILE A 87 2.65 -1.05 -10.95
C ILE A 87 3.12 -0.39 -9.66
N TRP A 88 2.19 -0.04 -8.76
CA TRP A 88 2.54 0.57 -7.47
C TRP A 88 3.13 -0.42 -6.45
N ILE A 89 3.05 -1.74 -6.70
CA ILE A 89 3.76 -2.76 -5.92
C ILE A 89 5.27 -2.69 -6.19
N LEU A 90 5.67 -2.39 -7.43
CA LEU A 90 7.08 -2.41 -7.85
C LEU A 90 7.96 -1.43 -7.03
N PRO A 91 7.57 -0.15 -6.81
CA PRO A 91 8.29 0.74 -5.90
C PRO A 91 8.38 0.20 -4.47
N GLY A 92 7.36 -0.48 -3.97
CA GLY A 92 7.35 -1.11 -2.64
C GLY A 92 8.38 -2.22 -2.53
N ILE A 93 8.45 -3.11 -3.53
CA ILE A 93 9.45 -4.19 -3.61
C ILE A 93 10.86 -3.62 -3.77
N VAL A 94 11.04 -2.61 -4.64
CA VAL A 94 12.34 -1.94 -4.83
C VAL A 94 12.80 -1.27 -3.53
N SER A 95 11.89 -0.59 -2.82
CA SER A 95 12.15 -0.02 -1.50
C SER A 95 12.59 -1.07 -0.49
N TYR A 96 11.89 -2.20 -0.43
CA TYR A 96 12.24 -3.32 0.46
C TYR A 96 13.62 -3.91 0.11
N TYR A 97 13.88 -4.15 -1.17
CA TYR A 97 15.15 -4.70 -1.64
C TYR A 97 16.33 -3.78 -1.33
N LEU A 98 16.18 -2.47 -1.56
CA LEU A 98 17.21 -1.46 -1.24
C LEU A 98 17.45 -1.35 0.28
N TRP A 99 16.40 -1.44 1.09
CA TRP A 99 16.51 -1.44 2.55
C TRP A 99 17.28 -2.66 3.05
N HIS A 100 16.94 -3.86 2.57
CA HIS A 100 17.62 -5.09 2.97
C HIS A 100 19.09 -5.10 2.53
N LYS A 101 19.39 -4.60 1.33
CA LYS A 101 20.78 -4.44 0.85
C LYS A 101 21.58 -3.43 1.69
N ARG A 102 20.96 -2.34 2.16
CA ARG A 102 21.61 -1.37 3.06
C ARG A 102 21.91 -1.97 4.43
N MET A 103 21.04 -2.82 4.97
CA MET A 103 21.27 -3.49 6.26
C MET A 103 22.43 -4.49 6.17
N SER A 104 22.44 -5.35 5.14
CA SER A 104 23.56 -6.29 4.91
C SER A 104 24.90 -5.59 4.66
N SER A 105 24.91 -4.46 3.95
CA SER A 105 26.13 -3.67 3.74
C SER A 105 26.62 -2.97 5.03
N GLY A 106 25.70 -2.59 5.91
CA GLY A 106 26.02 -1.99 7.21
C GLY A 106 26.62 -2.99 8.20
N GLU A 107 26.08 -4.21 8.26
CA GLU A 107 26.64 -5.30 9.07
C GLU A 107 28.07 -5.68 8.64
N LEU A 108 28.32 -5.76 7.33
CA LEU A 108 29.64 -6.07 6.79
C LEU A 108 30.70 -5.00 7.14
N ALA A 109 30.31 -3.73 7.19
CA ALA A 109 31.21 -2.62 7.53
C ALA A 109 31.50 -2.49 9.03
N ILE A 110 30.59 -2.96 9.90
CA ILE A 110 30.78 -2.98 11.36
C ILE A 110 31.62 -4.19 11.78
N ASN A 111 31.46 -5.33 11.13
CA ASN A 111 32.17 -6.57 11.48
C ASN A 111 33.60 -6.67 10.90
N SER A 112 34.02 -5.69 10.08
CA SER A 112 35.36 -5.62 9.48
C SER A 112 36.29 -4.61 10.17
N ARG A 113 35.93 -4.10 11.36
CA ARG A 113 36.74 -3.22 12.21
C ARG A 113 37.07 -3.93 13.51
#